data_AF-A0A2V9WMD9-F1
#
_entry.id   AF-A0A2V9WMD9-F1
#
_cell.length_a   1.000
_cell.length_b   1.000
_cell.length_c   1.000
_cell.angle_alpha   90.00
_cell.angle_beta   90.00
_cell.angle_gamma   90.00
#
_symmetry.space_group_name_H-M   'P 1'
#
loop_
_entity.id
_entity.type
_entity.pdbx_description
1 polymer ?
#
loop_
_entity_poly.entity_id
_entity_poly.type
_entity_poly.pdbx_seq_one_letter_code
_entity_poly.pdbx_strand_id
1 'polypeptide(L)'
;MIEFAGGRDVFGTARTPSFRVTMDEVTAAAPDVVLLAPCGYTAEQAGEEFRGMKLPDGWHDIPAVRNGQVYALEANSYFSRPGPRLMTGLEILAKVLHPRVKVSREAEASIRPLQIKAHAAQA
;
A
#
# COMPACT_ATOMS: atom_id res chain seq x y z
N MET A 1 12.35 2.00 4.86
CA MET A 1 11.28 1.53 5.76
C MET A 1 10.74 0.18 5.31
N ILE A 2 10.38 -0.01 4.03
CA ILE A 2 9.90 -1.31 3.50
C ILE A 2 10.89 -2.45 3.83
N GLU A 3 12.17 -2.26 3.53
CA GLU A 3 13.22 -3.25 3.86
C GLU A 3 13.32 -3.54 5.37
N PHE A 4 13.30 -2.50 6.21
CA PHE A 4 13.30 -2.67 7.67
C PHE A 4 12.06 -3.38 8.21
N ALA A 5 10.94 -3.32 7.48
CA ALA A 5 9.72 -4.05 7.81
C ALA A 5 9.71 -5.49 7.27
N GLY A 6 10.81 -5.95 6.64
CA GLY A 6 10.93 -7.29 6.05
C GLY A 6 10.39 -7.42 4.63
N GLY A 7 10.08 -6.30 3.98
CA GLY A 7 9.58 -6.28 2.59
C GLY A 7 10.66 -5.98 1.57
N ARG A 8 10.32 -6.18 0.29
CA ARG A 8 11.13 -5.75 -0.85
C ARG A 8 10.32 -4.76 -1.66
N ASP A 9 10.87 -3.56 -1.88
CA ASP A 9 10.29 -2.60 -2.82
C ASP A 9 10.47 -3.16 -4.25
N VAL A 10 9.40 -3.18 -5.02
CA VAL A 10 9.36 -3.79 -6.36
C VAL A 10 10.02 -2.89 -7.40
N PHE A 11 10.02 -1.58 -7.16
CA PHE A 11 10.51 -0.56 -8.10
C PHE A 11 11.65 0.28 -7.52
N GLY A 12 11.50 0.68 -6.25
CA GLY A 12 12.37 1.62 -5.59
C GLY A 12 13.76 1.05 -5.28
N THR A 13 14.74 1.93 -5.25
CA THR A 13 16.07 1.65 -4.68
C THR A 13 16.24 2.48 -3.40
N ALA A 14 16.81 1.88 -2.35
CA ALA A 14 17.03 2.60 -1.12
C ALA A 14 17.92 3.83 -1.36
N ARG A 15 17.54 4.97 -0.75
CA ARG A 15 18.25 6.26 -0.84
C ARG A 15 18.23 6.92 -2.23
N THR A 16 17.34 6.53 -3.13
CA THR A 16 17.06 7.26 -4.38
C THR A 16 15.73 8.02 -4.31
N PRO A 17 15.57 9.14 -5.05
CA PRO A 17 14.28 9.82 -5.17
C PRO A 17 13.20 8.89 -5.73
N SER A 18 11.93 9.21 -5.44
CA SER A 18 10.80 8.56 -6.10
C SER A 18 10.76 8.91 -7.59
N PHE A 19 10.18 8.02 -8.37
CA PHE A 19 9.96 8.19 -9.80
C PHE A 19 8.55 7.74 -10.17
N ARG A 20 8.12 8.09 -11.38
CA ARG A 20 6.80 7.72 -11.87
C ARG A 20 6.84 6.31 -12.44
N VAL A 21 5.84 5.51 -12.10
CA VAL A 21 5.51 4.23 -12.74
C VAL A 21 4.07 4.30 -13.22
N THR A 22 3.77 3.52 -14.24
CA THR A 22 2.42 3.34 -14.79
C THR A 22 1.70 2.21 -14.07
N MET A 23 0.36 2.20 -14.14
CA MET A 23 -0.42 1.08 -13.57
C MET A 23 -0.16 -0.24 -14.31
N ASP A 24 0.16 -0.19 -15.61
CA ASP A 24 0.53 -1.39 -16.38
C ASP A 24 1.83 -2.00 -15.86
N GLU A 25 2.84 -1.18 -15.56
CA GLU A 25 4.10 -1.63 -14.95
C GLU A 25 3.84 -2.26 -13.57
N VAL A 26 2.98 -1.65 -12.74
CA VAL A 26 2.59 -2.21 -11.44
C VAL A 26 1.89 -3.56 -11.61
N THR A 27 0.96 -3.68 -12.57
CA THR A 27 0.26 -4.93 -12.87
C THR A 27 1.23 -6.01 -13.33
N ALA A 28 2.14 -5.68 -14.25
CA ALA A 28 3.15 -6.60 -14.77
C ALA A 28 4.13 -7.08 -13.69
N ALA A 29 4.46 -6.22 -12.72
CA ALA A 29 5.35 -6.55 -11.63
C ALA A 29 4.71 -7.45 -10.55
N ALA A 30 3.38 -7.63 -10.59
CA ALA A 30 2.62 -8.57 -9.78
C ALA A 30 2.96 -8.57 -8.26
N PRO A 31 2.85 -7.42 -7.57
CA PRO A 31 3.21 -7.33 -6.16
C PRO A 31 2.32 -8.18 -5.24
N ASP A 32 2.89 -8.65 -4.14
CA ASP A 32 2.16 -9.35 -3.06
C ASP A 32 1.32 -8.42 -2.19
N VAL A 33 1.72 -7.15 -2.09
CA VAL A 33 1.07 -6.12 -1.28
C VAL A 33 1.11 -4.78 -2.02
N VAL A 34 0.00 -4.03 -2.02
CA VAL A 34 -0.08 -2.67 -2.55
C VAL A 34 -0.40 -1.69 -1.43
N LEU A 35 0.39 -0.63 -1.31
CA LEU A 35 0.23 0.43 -0.33
C LEU A 35 -0.06 1.76 -1.04
N LEU A 36 -1.25 2.31 -0.83
CA LEU A 36 -1.68 3.59 -1.37
C LEU A 36 -1.41 4.66 -0.30
N ALA A 37 -0.32 5.39 -0.46
CA ALA A 37 0.13 6.40 0.48
C ALA A 37 0.46 7.74 -0.22
N PRO A 38 -0.50 8.39 -0.91
CA PRO A 38 -0.26 9.70 -1.50
C PRO A 38 -0.03 10.77 -0.43
N CYS A 39 0.98 11.62 -0.64
CA CYS A 39 1.22 12.78 0.22
C CYS A 39 0.04 13.76 0.14
N GLY A 40 -0.36 14.34 1.27
CA GLY A 40 -1.47 15.31 1.31
C GLY A 40 -2.85 14.70 1.58
N TYR A 41 -3.00 13.37 1.53
CA TYR A 41 -4.29 12.69 1.64
C TYR A 41 -4.40 11.96 2.98
N THR A 42 -5.61 11.89 3.52
CA THR A 42 -5.98 10.90 4.54
C THR A 42 -6.08 9.52 3.90
N ALA A 43 -6.05 8.45 4.71
CA ALA A 43 -6.24 7.09 4.20
C ALA A 43 -7.61 6.91 3.49
N GLU A 44 -8.65 7.60 3.96
CA GLU A 44 -9.98 7.58 3.33
C GLU A 44 -9.94 8.22 1.94
N GLN A 45 -9.40 9.44 1.83
CA GLN A 45 -9.26 10.15 0.56
C GLN A 45 -8.42 9.37 -0.45
N ALA A 46 -7.32 8.74 0.02
CA ALA A 46 -6.48 7.89 -0.83
C ALA A 46 -7.26 6.69 -1.39
N GLY A 47 -8.12 6.09 -0.56
CA GLY A 47 -9.00 5.00 -0.97
C GLY A 47 -10.08 5.42 -1.96
N GLU A 48 -10.68 6.60 -1.77
CA GLU A 48 -11.68 7.16 -2.69
C GLU A 48 -11.08 7.50 -4.06
N GLU A 49 -9.94 8.18 -4.07
CA GLU A 49 -9.21 8.51 -5.30
C GLU A 49 -8.89 7.23 -6.08
N PHE A 50 -8.36 6.21 -5.40
CA PHE A 50 -8.02 4.95 -6.03
C PHE A 50 -9.24 4.23 -6.63
N ARG A 51 -10.40 4.27 -5.96
CA ARG A 51 -11.64 3.66 -6.49
C ARG A 51 -12.16 4.37 -7.75
N GLY A 52 -11.83 5.64 -7.95
CA GLY A 52 -12.16 6.40 -9.15
C GLY A 52 -11.22 6.14 -10.34
N MET A 53 -10.07 5.48 -10.11
CA MET A 53 -9.10 5.23 -11.17
C MET A 53 -9.58 4.15 -12.15
N LYS A 54 -9.31 4.38 -13.44
CA LYS A 54 -9.39 3.33 -14.44
C LYS A 54 -8.16 2.43 -14.29
N LEU A 55 -8.38 1.20 -13.85
CA LEU A 55 -7.33 0.20 -13.66
C LEU A 55 -7.14 -0.60 -14.97
N PRO A 56 -5.91 -1.02 -15.29
CA PRO A 56 -5.64 -1.79 -16.49
C PRO A 56 -6.17 -3.22 -16.39
N ASP A 57 -6.24 -3.90 -17.53
CA ASP A 57 -6.56 -5.32 -17.60
C ASP A 57 -5.53 -6.12 -16.79
N GLY A 58 -5.97 -7.21 -16.16
CA GLY A 58 -5.12 -8.04 -15.30
C GLY A 58 -4.85 -7.46 -13.91
N TRP A 59 -5.23 -6.22 -13.60
CA TRP A 59 -5.12 -5.67 -12.23
C TRP A 59 -5.77 -6.58 -11.18
N HIS A 60 -6.96 -7.11 -11.48
CA HIS A 60 -7.68 -8.00 -10.57
C HIS A 60 -7.00 -9.35 -10.35
N ASP A 61 -6.05 -9.71 -11.21
CA ASP A 61 -5.34 -10.99 -11.17
C ASP A 61 -4.02 -10.93 -10.41
N ILE A 62 -3.50 -9.74 -10.08
CA ILE A 62 -2.25 -9.64 -9.33
C ILE A 62 -2.41 -10.21 -7.91
N PRO A 63 -1.34 -10.77 -7.30
CA PRO A 63 -1.41 -11.41 -5.99
C PRO A 63 -2.00 -10.51 -4.90
N ALA A 64 -1.60 -9.24 -4.85
CA ALA A 64 -2.11 -8.29 -3.86
C ALA A 64 -3.64 -8.15 -3.90
N VAL A 65 -4.25 -8.06 -5.08
CA VAL A 65 -5.69 -7.85 -5.22
C VAL A 65 -6.45 -9.13 -4.89
N ARG A 66 -6.00 -10.27 -5.42
CA ARG A 66 -6.61 -11.59 -5.15
C ARG A 66 -6.61 -11.95 -3.67
N ASN A 67 -5.56 -11.56 -2.94
CA ASN A 67 -5.40 -11.86 -1.52
C ASN A 67 -5.92 -10.74 -0.59
N GLY A 68 -6.55 -9.70 -1.15
CA GLY A 68 -7.06 -8.56 -0.36
C GLY A 68 -5.96 -7.78 0.37
N GLN A 69 -4.74 -7.77 -0.17
CA GLN A 69 -3.56 -7.09 0.36
C GLN A 69 -3.34 -5.72 -0.29
N VAL A 70 -4.43 -4.95 -0.43
CA VAL A 70 -4.40 -3.56 -0.90
C VAL A 70 -4.81 -2.66 0.26
N TYR A 71 -3.96 -1.68 0.60
CA TYR A 71 -4.16 -0.85 1.80
C TYR A 71 -4.07 0.63 1.45
N ALA A 72 -5.01 1.42 1.95
CA ALA A 72 -4.91 2.87 1.95
C ALA A 72 -4.29 3.35 3.26
N LEU A 73 -3.30 4.24 3.18
CA LEU A 73 -2.53 4.69 4.33
C LEU A 73 -2.35 6.21 4.31
N GLU A 74 -2.24 6.80 5.50
CA GLU A 74 -2.03 8.24 5.65
C GLU A 74 -0.53 8.58 5.66
N ALA A 75 0.00 8.97 4.49
CA ALA A 75 1.44 9.15 4.31
C ALA A 75 2.04 10.28 5.14
N ASN A 76 1.32 11.40 5.23
CA ASN A 76 1.78 12.59 5.95
C ASN A 76 2.02 12.32 7.43
N SER A 77 1.23 11.44 8.04
CA SER A 77 1.33 11.14 9.46
C SER A 77 2.42 10.13 9.80
N TYR A 78 2.69 9.18 8.89
CA TYR A 78 3.47 7.98 9.23
C TYR A 78 4.71 7.73 8.37
N PHE A 79 4.85 8.31 7.18
CA PHE A 79 5.94 7.95 6.25
C PHE A 79 6.72 9.15 5.71
N SER A 80 6.06 10.29 5.49
CA SER A 80 6.65 11.39 4.71
C SER A 80 7.33 12.48 5.54
N ARG A 81 7.12 12.48 6.87
CA ARG A 81 7.70 13.49 7.77
C ARG A 81 8.67 12.85 8.76
N PRO A 82 9.91 13.36 8.88
CA PRO A 82 10.83 12.88 9.91
C PRO A 82 10.29 13.21 11.30
N GLY A 83 10.12 12.19 12.14
CA GLY A 83 9.62 12.36 13.51
C GLY A 83 9.29 11.05 14.21
N PRO A 84 8.84 11.10 15.49
CA PRO A 84 8.60 9.91 16.31
C PRO A 84 7.62 8.90 15.70
N ARG A 85 6.62 9.40 14.95
CA ARG A 85 5.60 8.56 14.29
C ARG A 85 6.12 7.71 13.12
N LEU A 86 7.38 7.88 12.70
CA LEU A 86 8.02 6.94 11.77
C LEU A 86 8.09 5.52 12.35
N MET A 87 8.20 5.37 13.68
CA MET A 87 8.11 4.06 14.32
C MET A 87 6.73 3.44 14.16
N THR A 88 5.66 4.23 14.38
CA THR A 88 4.28 3.79 14.09
C THR A 88 4.12 3.43 12.62
N GLY A 89 4.71 4.19 11.69
CA GLY A 89 4.74 3.84 10.27
C GLY A 89 5.45 2.52 9.98
N LEU A 90 6.60 2.28 10.62
CA LEU A 90 7.32 1.00 10.48
C LEU A 90 6.48 -0.17 11.02
N GLU A 91 5.80 0.02 12.14
CA GLU A 91 4.87 -0.96 12.70
C GLU A 91 3.68 -1.25 11.76
N ILE A 92 3.09 -0.22 11.15
CA ILE A 92 2.03 -0.39 10.14
C ILE A 92 2.54 -1.29 9.00
N LEU A 93 3.72 -1.01 8.45
CA LEU A 93 4.33 -1.81 7.39
C LEU A 93 4.59 -3.25 7.86
N ALA A 94 5.19 -3.42 9.05
CA ALA A 94 5.50 -4.74 9.59
C ALA A 94 4.23 -5.57 9.81
N LYS A 95 3.13 -4.97 10.30
CA LYS A 95 1.85 -5.66 10.50
C LYS A 95 1.21 -6.07 9.18
N VAL A 96 1.26 -5.21 8.17
CA VAL A 96 0.73 -5.50 6.83
C VAL A 96 1.52 -6.64 6.16
N LEU A 97 2.86 -6.57 6.20
CA LEU A 97 3.73 -7.60 5.59
C LEU A 97 3.75 -8.91 6.38
N HIS A 98 3.57 -8.82 7.71
CA HIS A 98 3.64 -9.96 8.62
C HIS A 98 2.45 -9.93 9.61
N PRO A 99 1.27 -10.45 9.23
CA PRO A 99 0.03 -10.32 10.02
C PRO A 99 0.10 -10.83 11.46
N ARG A 100 1.03 -11.74 11.75
CA ARG A 100 1.24 -12.33 13.10
C ARG A 100 2.05 -11.44 14.03
N VAL A 101 2.73 -10.41 13.52
CA VAL A 101 3.49 -9.46 14.34
C VAL A 101 2.51 -8.65 15.20
N LYS A 102 2.87 -8.43 16.47
CA LYS A 102 2.15 -7.54 17.38
C LYS A 102 2.76 -6.14 17.25
N VAL A 103 1.89 -5.14 17.20
CA VAL A 103 2.27 -3.73 17.04
C VAL A 103 1.48 -2.85 18.01
N SER A 104 1.77 -1.56 18.06
CA SER A 104 0.99 -0.63 18.87
C SER A 104 -0.47 -0.58 18.40
N ARG A 105 -1.37 -0.21 19.32
CA ARG A 105 -2.79 -0.01 19.01
C ARG A 105 -3.00 1.08 17.96
N GLU A 106 -2.17 2.12 17.96
CA GLU A 106 -2.21 3.21 16.98
C GLU A 106 -1.92 2.71 15.57
N ALA A 107 -0.86 1.89 15.41
CA ALA A 107 -0.52 1.28 14.15
C ALA A 107 -1.66 0.39 13.64
N GLU A 108 -2.16 -0.51 14.49
CA GLU A 108 -3.25 -1.42 14.12
C GLU A 108 -4.53 -0.67 13.72
N ALA A 109 -4.89 0.37 14.48
CA ALA A 109 -6.06 1.21 14.18
C ALA A 109 -5.89 2.09 12.93
N SER A 110 -4.67 2.23 12.39
CA SER A 110 -4.37 3.05 11.22
C SER A 110 -4.34 2.26 9.90
N ILE A 111 -4.39 0.92 9.97
CA ILE A 111 -4.44 0.06 8.78
C ILE A 111 -5.85 0.10 8.20
N ARG A 112 -5.96 0.41 6.90
CA ARG A 112 -7.23 0.44 6.17
C ARG A 112 -7.15 -0.44 4.92
N PRO A 113 -7.59 -1.70 4.98
CA PRO A 113 -7.71 -2.54 3.80
C PRO A 113 -8.73 -1.96 2.83
N LEU A 114 -8.41 -1.94 1.54
CA LEU A 114 -9.35 -1.61 0.48
C LEU A 114 -9.94 -2.89 -0.10
N GLN A 115 -11.26 -3.02 0.02
CA GLN A 115 -12.01 -4.05 -0.68
C GLN A 115 -12.13 -3.63 -2.16
N ILE A 116 -11.33 -4.25 -3.01
CA ILE A 116 -11.46 -4.10 -4.47
C ILE A 116 -12.46 -5.14 -4.92
N LYS A 117 -13.61 -4.71 -5.45
CA LYS A 117 -14.58 -5.62 -6.04
C LYS A 117 -13.91 -6.30 -7.23
N ALA A 118 -13.87 -7.63 -7.25
CA ALA A 118 -13.51 -8.34 -8.47
C ALA A 118 -14.43 -7.86 -9.60
N HIS A 119 -13.86 -7.53 -10.76
CA HIS A 119 -14.68 -7.31 -11.95
C HIS A 119 -15.51 -8.58 -12.14
N ALA A 120 -16.83 -8.49 -12.03
CA ALA A 120 -17.68 -9.57 -12.51
C ALA A 120 -17.30 -9.77 -13.97
N ALA A 121 -16.79 -10.95 -14.30
CA ALA A 121 -16.56 -11.33 -15.68
C ALA A 121 -17.88 -11.09 -16.42
N GLN A 122 -17.91 -10.08 -17.28
CA GLN A 122 -19.01 -9.89 -18.21
C GLN A 122 -18.88 -11.04 -19.20
N ALA A 123 -19.67 -12.09 -18.97
CA ALA A 123 -20.00 -13.11 -19.95
C ALA A 123 -20.99 -12.55 -20.97
#